data_AF-A0A1X0QLT9-F1
#
_entry.id   AF-A0A1X0QLT9-F1
#
_cell.length_a   1.000
_cell.length_b   1.000
_cell.length_c   1.000
_cell.angle_alpha   90.00
_cell.angle_beta   90.00
_cell.angle_gamma   90.00
#
_symmetry.space_group_name_H-M   'P 1'
#
loop_
_entity.id
_entity.type
_entity.pdbx_description
1 polymer ?
#
loop_
_entity_poly.entity_id
_entity_poly.type
_entity_poly.pdbx_seq_one_letter_code
_entity_poly.pdbx_strand_id
1 'polypeptide(L)'
;MWQSSGGCTYIYYFIDRVCSNIARYLPNYKEHIKKLKGDDFTVIGYARKSPGPENDEVRIRLLQAMVDRLYERSLVQTVFVSPCCKASDSMEARDSNVNQKILKSISRVQGTTNDMIEYLKKYDKKVCLVVIDFAGLSTNCRDLHNFIKEHENLEKIIVDSLLWENEVTIFERNEVISNPELLQAFNCRKKPVHRSK
;
A
#
# COMPACT_ATOMS: atom_id res chain seq x y z
N MET A 1 -50.28 -22.65 17.02
CA MET A 1 -48.98 -23.17 16.58
C MET A 1 -48.61 -22.46 15.27
N TRP A 2 -47.88 -21.35 15.35
CA TRP A 2 -47.29 -20.66 14.21
C TRP A 2 -45.91 -20.18 14.67
N GLN A 3 -44.85 -20.89 14.27
CA GLN A 3 -43.48 -20.42 14.37
C GLN A 3 -43.19 -19.56 13.14
N SER A 4 -42.97 -18.27 13.33
CA SER A 4 -42.42 -17.36 12.32
C SER A 4 -41.76 -16.18 13.03
N SER A 5 -40.54 -16.40 13.54
CA SER A 5 -39.75 -15.33 14.17
C SER A 5 -38.22 -15.53 14.09
N GLY A 6 -37.73 -16.42 13.22
CA GLY A 6 -36.29 -16.69 13.09
C GLY A 6 -35.52 -15.74 12.15
N GLY A 7 -36.21 -15.05 11.22
CA GLY A 7 -35.55 -14.28 10.16
C GLY A 7 -35.06 -12.88 10.56
N CYS A 8 -35.79 -12.18 11.43
CA CYS A 8 -35.49 -10.78 11.77
C CYS A 8 -34.28 -10.66 12.73
N THR A 9 -34.17 -11.58 13.69
CA THR A 9 -33.08 -11.60 14.69
C THR A 9 -31.73 -11.98 14.08
N TYR A 10 -31.72 -12.85 13.07
CA TYR A 10 -30.51 -13.25 12.35
C TYR A 10 -29.95 -12.10 11.50
N ILE A 11 -30.83 -11.32 10.86
CA ILE A 11 -30.42 -10.15 10.06
C ILE A 11 -29.84 -9.06 10.96
N TYR A 12 -30.49 -8.76 12.10
CA TYR A 12 -29.95 -7.78 13.06
C TYR A 12 -28.60 -8.22 13.63
N TYR A 13 -28.45 -9.48 14.04
CA TYR A 13 -27.18 -10.02 14.53
C TYR A 13 -26.08 -10.00 13.45
N PHE A 14 -26.44 -10.29 12.20
CA PHE A 14 -25.52 -10.23 11.07
C PHE A 14 -25.06 -8.80 10.78
N ILE A 15 -25.98 -7.83 10.76
CA ILE A 15 -25.67 -6.41 10.55
C ILE A 15 -24.77 -5.90 11.67
N ASP A 16 -25.08 -6.18 12.94
CA ASP A 16 -24.26 -5.76 14.09
C ASP A 16 -22.84 -6.34 14.04
N ARG A 17 -22.70 -7.59 13.59
CA ARG A 17 -21.40 -8.26 13.44
C ARG A 17 -20.58 -7.63 12.32
N VAL A 18 -21.21 -7.34 11.18
CA VAL A 18 -20.54 -6.66 10.05
C VAL A 18 -20.14 -5.24 10.44
N CYS A 19 -21.03 -4.47 11.07
CA CYS A 19 -20.74 -3.14 11.58
C CYS A 19 -19.61 -3.15 12.61
N SER A 20 -19.61 -4.12 13.52
CA SER A 20 -18.54 -4.31 14.51
C SER A 20 -17.20 -4.64 13.86
N ASN A 21 -17.19 -5.48 12.82
CA ASN A 21 -15.97 -5.83 12.10
C ASN A 21 -15.40 -4.63 11.33
N ILE A 22 -16.25 -3.85 10.66
CA ILE A 22 -15.84 -2.62 9.96
C ILE A 22 -15.29 -1.59 10.96
N ALA A 23 -16.00 -1.35 12.06
CA ALA A 23 -15.60 -0.37 13.07
C ALA A 23 -14.28 -0.74 13.77
N ARG A 24 -14.02 -2.04 13.96
CA ARG A 24 -12.80 -2.54 14.63
C ARG A 24 -11.62 -2.72 13.69
N TYR A 25 -11.83 -2.71 12.37
CA TYR A 25 -10.75 -2.98 11.43
C TYR A 25 -9.60 -1.98 11.57
N LEU A 26 -9.90 -0.69 11.43
CA LEU A 26 -8.85 0.35 11.48
C LEU A 26 -8.12 0.37 12.84
N PRO A 27 -8.81 0.29 14.00
CA PRO A 27 -8.15 0.09 15.29
C PRO A 27 -7.23 -1.15 15.31
N ASN A 28 -7.73 -2.32 14.87
CA ASN A 28 -6.94 -3.56 14.88
C ASN A 28 -5.72 -3.47 13.96
N TYR A 29 -5.87 -2.86 12.78
CA TYR A 29 -4.77 -2.62 11.86
C TYR A 29 -3.73 -1.69 12.47
N LYS A 30 -4.15 -0.58 13.10
CA LYS A 30 -3.24 0.32 13.82
C LYS A 30 -2.50 -0.38 14.96
N GLU A 31 -3.18 -1.22 15.73
CA GLU A 31 -2.55 -2.04 16.76
C GLU A 31 -1.55 -3.03 16.18
N HIS A 32 -1.85 -3.66 15.03
CA HIS A 32 -0.89 -4.50 14.32
C HIS A 32 0.37 -3.72 13.91
N ILE A 33 0.23 -2.52 13.33
CA ILE A 33 1.39 -1.68 13.00
C ILE A 33 2.18 -1.28 14.25
N LYS A 34 1.51 -0.97 15.36
CA LYS A 34 2.20 -0.65 16.63
C LYS A 34 2.99 -1.84 17.15
N LYS A 35 2.46 -3.06 17.04
CA LYS A 35 3.20 -4.29 17.39
C LYS A 35 4.44 -4.45 16.53
N LEU A 36 4.33 -4.28 15.20
CA LEU A 36 5.50 -4.31 14.31
C LEU A 36 6.59 -3.33 14.76
N LYS A 37 6.22 -2.10 15.11
CA LYS A 37 7.17 -1.11 15.64
C LYS A 37 7.80 -1.52 16.98
N GLY A 38 7.04 -2.20 17.84
CA GLY A 38 7.54 -2.79 19.08
C GLY A 38 8.51 -3.95 18.84
N ASP A 39 8.35 -4.67 17.72
CA ASP A 39 9.24 -5.72 17.23
C ASP A 39 10.41 -5.16 16.39
N ASP A 40 10.79 -3.89 16.63
CA ASP A 40 11.88 -3.16 15.97
C ASP A 40 11.76 -2.96 14.45
N PHE A 41 10.55 -3.15 13.88
CA PHE A 41 10.33 -2.79 12.48
C PHE A 41 10.27 -1.28 12.28
N THR A 42 10.99 -0.83 11.27
CA THR A 42 10.81 0.50 10.68
C THR A 42 9.72 0.42 9.62
N VAL A 43 8.62 1.12 9.86
CA VAL A 43 7.44 1.06 9.00
C VAL A 43 7.49 2.25 8.05
N ILE A 44 7.74 2.00 6.77
CA ILE A 44 7.86 3.03 5.73
C ILE A 44 6.65 2.96 4.79
N GLY A 45 6.24 4.09 4.24
CA GLY A 45 5.17 4.19 3.25
C GLY A 45 5.71 4.44 1.85
N TYR A 46 5.03 3.91 0.84
CA TYR A 46 5.28 4.26 -0.55
C TYR A 46 3.98 4.56 -1.30
N ALA A 47 4.00 5.61 -2.10
CA ALA A 47 2.89 5.98 -2.97
C ALA A 47 3.39 6.35 -4.36
N ARG A 48 2.62 6.04 -5.40
CA ARG A 48 2.94 6.50 -6.75
C ARG A 48 1.72 7.03 -7.48
N LYS A 49 1.96 7.80 -8.54
CA LYS A 49 0.94 8.21 -9.48
C LYS A 49 1.32 7.81 -10.91
N SER A 50 0.35 7.27 -11.65
CA SER A 50 0.52 6.97 -13.07
C SER A 50 0.63 8.26 -13.90
N PRO A 51 1.30 8.22 -15.06
CA PRO A 51 1.14 9.27 -16.07
C PRO A 51 -0.33 9.41 -16.42
N GLY A 52 -0.78 10.65 -16.60
CA GLY A 52 -2.16 10.97 -16.90
C GLY A 52 -2.34 12.44 -17.23
N PRO A 53 -3.51 12.81 -17.77
CA PRO A 53 -3.78 14.15 -18.29
C PRO A 53 -3.98 15.20 -17.18
N GLU A 54 -3.99 14.79 -15.91
CA GLU A 54 -4.13 15.73 -14.80
C GLU A 54 -2.95 16.71 -14.75
N ASN A 55 -3.27 17.96 -14.41
CA ASN A 55 -2.26 18.99 -14.19
C ASN A 55 -1.48 18.76 -12.89
N ASP A 56 -0.41 19.53 -12.71
CA ASP A 56 0.52 19.38 -11.58
C ASP A 56 -0.16 19.59 -10.22
N GLU A 57 -1.07 20.58 -10.09
CA GLU A 57 -1.79 20.84 -8.84
C GLU A 57 -2.68 19.67 -8.41
N VAL A 58 -3.44 19.10 -9.35
CA VAL A 58 -4.28 17.93 -9.10
C VAL A 58 -3.41 16.73 -8.73
N ARG A 59 -2.28 16.54 -9.42
CA ARG A 59 -1.33 15.46 -9.14
C ARG A 59 -0.73 15.59 -7.73
N ILE A 60 -0.29 16.80 -7.34
CA ILE A 60 0.22 17.09 -5.99
C ILE A 60 -0.86 16.78 -4.95
N ARG A 61 -2.08 17.28 -5.13
CA ARG A 61 -3.19 17.03 -4.19
C ARG A 61 -3.50 15.54 -4.03
N LEU A 62 -3.51 14.78 -5.13
CA LEU A 62 -3.77 13.35 -5.09
C LEU A 62 -2.66 12.56 -4.39
N LEU A 63 -1.40 12.88 -4.66
CA LEU A 63 -0.26 12.27 -3.97
C LEU A 63 -0.23 12.65 -2.49
N GLN A 64 -0.48 13.91 -2.15
CA GLN A 64 -0.58 14.36 -0.76
C GLN A 64 -1.65 13.57 0.00
N ALA A 65 -2.84 13.38 -0.60
CA ALA A 65 -3.88 12.56 0.01
C ALA A 65 -3.47 11.10 0.21
N MET A 66 -2.60 10.54 -0.64
CA MET A 66 -2.02 9.20 -0.43
C MET A 66 -1.02 9.21 0.73
N VAL A 67 -0.14 10.22 0.79
CA VAL A 67 0.83 10.39 1.88
C VAL A 67 0.12 10.53 3.23
N ASP A 68 -0.91 11.38 3.31
CA ASP A 68 -1.68 11.61 4.52
C ASP A 68 -2.33 10.31 5.02
N ARG A 69 -2.90 9.50 4.11
CA ARG A 69 -3.47 8.19 4.46
C ARG A 69 -2.44 7.23 5.03
N LEU A 70 -1.24 7.17 4.47
CA LEU A 70 -0.17 6.32 4.99
C LEU A 70 0.20 6.71 6.44
N TYR A 71 0.25 8.01 6.75
CA TYR A 71 0.48 8.47 8.12
C TYR A 71 -0.72 8.23 9.05
N GLU A 72 -1.92 8.56 8.61
CA GLU A 72 -3.12 8.54 9.44
C GLU A 72 -3.64 7.13 9.71
N ARG A 73 -3.53 6.23 8.73
CA ARG A 73 -4.09 4.88 8.78
C ARG A 73 -3.03 3.85 9.10
N SER A 74 -1.92 3.90 8.37
CA SER A 74 -0.84 2.92 8.47
C SER A 74 0.28 3.33 9.41
N LEU A 75 0.17 4.49 10.07
CA LEU A 75 1.12 4.98 11.07
C LEU A 75 2.59 4.91 10.60
N VAL A 76 2.87 5.14 9.32
CA VAL A 76 4.23 5.07 8.80
C VAL A 76 5.14 6.11 9.46
N GLN A 77 6.43 5.82 9.55
CA GLN A 77 7.44 6.73 10.10
C GLN A 77 8.02 7.67 9.05
N THR A 78 8.12 7.19 7.81
CA THR A 78 8.59 7.97 6.65
C THR A 78 7.85 7.52 5.40
N VAL A 79 7.77 8.40 4.39
CA VAL A 79 7.09 8.13 3.12
C VAL A 79 7.97 8.50 1.94
N PHE A 80 8.03 7.62 0.95
CA PHE A 80 8.63 7.86 -0.36
C PHE A 80 7.54 7.90 -1.43
N VAL A 81 7.76 8.68 -2.50
CA VAL A 81 6.75 8.84 -3.55
C VAL A 81 7.34 8.75 -4.95
N SER A 82 6.58 8.22 -5.90
CA SER A 82 6.89 8.38 -7.33
C SER A 82 5.82 9.22 -8.02
N PRO A 83 6.08 10.51 -8.30
CA PRO A 83 5.04 11.40 -8.77
C PRO A 83 4.48 11.08 -10.16
N CYS A 84 5.25 10.39 -11.01
CA CYS A 84 4.83 10.05 -12.37
C CYS A 84 5.61 8.83 -12.88
N CYS A 85 5.07 7.63 -12.73
CA CYS A 85 5.64 6.40 -13.29
C CYS A 85 4.57 5.35 -13.59
N LYS A 86 4.83 4.46 -14.55
CA LYS A 86 3.92 3.32 -14.78
C LYS A 86 4.19 2.26 -13.72
N ALA A 87 3.14 1.56 -13.31
CA ALA A 87 3.27 0.44 -12.39
C ALA A 87 4.16 -0.69 -12.95
N SER A 88 4.25 -0.81 -14.28
CA SER A 88 5.05 -1.80 -14.98
C SER A 88 6.53 -1.44 -15.09
N ASP A 89 6.89 -0.18 -14.85
CA ASP A 89 8.28 0.27 -14.90
C ASP A 89 9.03 -0.38 -13.72
N SER A 90 10.29 -0.79 -13.97
CA SER A 90 11.15 -1.34 -12.93
C SER A 90 11.36 -0.33 -11.82
N MET A 91 11.54 -0.79 -10.58
CA MET A 91 11.70 0.09 -9.42
C MET A 91 12.86 1.08 -9.61
N GLU A 92 13.99 0.63 -10.17
CA GLU A 92 15.18 1.45 -10.41
C GLU A 92 15.04 2.48 -11.55
N ALA A 93 14.17 2.21 -12.53
CA ALA A 93 13.97 3.12 -13.66
C ALA A 93 12.99 4.26 -13.34
N ARG A 94 12.37 4.25 -12.15
CA ARG A 94 11.43 5.28 -11.73
C ARG A 94 12.17 6.56 -11.37
N ASP A 95 11.49 7.68 -11.56
CA ASP A 95 11.91 9.00 -11.06
C ASP A 95 13.26 9.53 -11.61
N SER A 96 13.86 8.91 -12.65
CA SER A 96 15.14 9.38 -13.23
C SER A 96 15.08 10.82 -13.74
N ASN A 97 13.89 11.30 -14.14
CA ASN A 97 13.62 12.67 -14.56
C ASN A 97 12.47 13.27 -13.74
N VAL A 98 12.50 13.09 -12.41
CA VAL A 98 11.43 13.58 -11.54
C VAL A 98 11.24 15.10 -11.66
N ASN A 99 9.99 15.55 -11.77
CA ASN A 99 9.67 16.96 -11.69
C ASN A 99 9.87 17.45 -10.24
N GLN A 100 11.02 18.09 -10.00
CA GLN A 100 11.42 18.60 -8.70
C GLN A 100 10.43 19.62 -8.10
N LYS A 101 9.68 20.35 -8.94
CA LYS A 101 8.64 21.28 -8.46
C LYS A 101 7.49 20.52 -7.80
N ILE A 102 7.05 19.42 -8.41
CA ILE A 102 6.00 18.56 -7.87
C ILE A 102 6.48 17.91 -6.56
N LEU A 103 7.67 17.31 -6.57
CA LEU A 103 8.21 16.61 -5.40
C LEU A 103 8.32 17.54 -4.18
N LYS A 104 8.86 18.76 -4.36
CA LYS A 104 9.00 19.74 -3.28
C LYS A 104 7.66 20.30 -2.77
N SER A 105 6.60 20.18 -3.56
CA SER A 105 5.26 20.65 -3.19
C SER A 105 4.46 19.62 -2.39
N ILE A 106 4.96 18.38 -2.28
CA ILE A 106 4.37 17.34 -1.45
C ILE A 106 5.04 17.38 -0.08
N SER A 107 4.24 17.50 0.97
CA SER A 107 4.74 17.58 2.34
C SER A 107 4.96 16.19 2.94
N ARG A 108 5.89 16.09 3.91
CA ARG A 108 6.16 14.89 4.72
C ARG A 108 6.63 13.66 3.92
N VAL A 109 7.30 13.90 2.80
CA VAL A 109 7.97 12.87 1.99
C VAL A 109 9.49 12.98 2.12
N GLN A 110 10.17 11.84 2.16
CA GLN A 110 11.62 11.76 2.28
C GLN A 110 12.33 11.75 0.92
N GLY A 111 11.61 11.38 -0.15
CA GLY A 111 12.15 11.37 -1.50
C GLY A 111 11.36 10.49 -2.46
N THR A 112 12.06 10.09 -3.51
CA THR A 112 11.59 9.30 -4.65
C THR A 112 11.75 7.79 -4.44
N THR A 113 11.41 6.99 -5.45
CA THR A 113 11.71 5.55 -5.45
C THR A 113 13.20 5.29 -5.33
N ASN A 114 14.05 6.10 -5.97
CA ASN A 114 15.51 5.95 -5.89
C ASN A 114 16.04 6.26 -4.48
N ASP A 115 15.48 7.29 -3.84
CA ASP A 115 15.80 7.60 -2.44
C ASP A 115 15.36 6.47 -1.49
N MET A 116 14.24 5.80 -1.78
CA MET A 116 13.80 4.61 -1.04
C MET A 116 14.76 3.43 -1.22
N ILE A 117 15.20 3.17 -2.46
CA ILE A 117 16.17 2.10 -2.75
C ILE A 117 17.49 2.38 -2.02
N GLU A 118 17.96 3.62 -2.04
CA GLU A 118 19.16 4.04 -1.31
C GLU A 118 18.97 3.92 0.21
N TYR A 119 17.80 4.30 0.72
CA TYR A 119 17.42 4.12 2.11
C TYR A 119 17.51 2.65 2.50
N LEU A 120 16.88 1.74 1.73
CA LEU A 120 16.94 0.30 2.00
C LEU A 120 18.36 -0.27 1.93
N LYS A 121 19.22 0.23 1.04
CA LYS A 121 20.63 -0.22 0.94
C LYS A 121 21.48 0.19 2.15
N LYS A 122 21.18 1.33 2.77
CA LYS A 122 21.95 1.89 3.91
C LYS A 122 21.40 1.50 5.27
N TYR A 123 20.20 0.95 5.33
CA TYR A 123 19.45 0.81 6.57
C TYR A 123 19.51 -0.62 7.12
N ASP A 124 20.18 -0.79 8.26
CA ASP A 124 20.42 -2.13 8.84
C ASP A 124 19.24 -2.70 9.63
N LYS A 125 18.16 -1.93 9.85
CA LYS A 125 16.99 -2.43 10.61
C LYS A 125 15.96 -3.05 9.69
N LYS A 126 15.13 -3.91 10.29
CA LYS A 126 13.96 -4.53 9.65
C LYS A 126 13.01 -3.47 9.13
N VAL A 127 12.56 -3.63 7.89
CA VAL A 127 11.65 -2.73 7.22
C VAL A 127 10.33 -3.44 6.91
N CYS A 128 9.24 -2.74 7.22
CA CYS A 128 7.90 -3.04 6.72
C CYS A 128 7.49 -1.95 5.74
N LEU A 129 7.31 -2.30 4.47
CA LEU A 129 6.86 -1.39 3.43
C LEU A 129 5.34 -1.41 3.31
N VAL A 130 4.70 -0.26 3.44
CA VAL A 130 3.24 -0.12 3.30
C VAL A 130 2.88 0.64 2.03
N VAL A 131 1.94 0.10 1.26
CA VAL A 131 1.36 0.71 0.05
C VAL A 131 -0.16 0.69 0.12
N ILE A 132 -0.83 1.58 -0.61
CA ILE A 132 -2.32 1.70 -0.57
C ILE A 132 -2.99 0.66 -1.49
N ASP A 133 -2.33 0.28 -2.57
CA ASP A 133 -2.83 -0.72 -3.50
C ASP A 133 -1.67 -1.47 -4.16
N PHE A 134 -1.98 -2.65 -4.69
CA PHE A 134 -1.01 -3.51 -5.37
C PHE A 134 -0.31 -2.76 -6.50
N ALA A 135 -1.09 -2.17 -7.40
CA ALA A 135 -0.57 -1.41 -8.52
C ALA A 135 0.21 -0.17 -8.06
N GLY A 136 -0.01 0.34 -6.85
CA GLY A 136 0.74 1.45 -6.25
C GLY A 136 2.17 1.08 -5.88
N LEU A 137 2.45 -0.20 -5.64
CA LEU A 137 3.83 -0.69 -5.55
C LEU A 137 4.38 -1.02 -6.94
N SER A 138 3.81 -2.01 -7.62
CA SER A 138 4.26 -2.46 -8.93
C SER A 138 3.23 -3.40 -9.56
N THR A 139 3.22 -3.49 -10.88
CA THR A 139 2.57 -4.59 -11.61
C THR A 139 3.58 -5.52 -12.28
N ASN A 140 4.87 -5.19 -12.19
CA ASN A 140 5.95 -6.02 -12.71
C ASN A 140 6.40 -7.01 -11.63
N CYS A 141 5.79 -8.20 -11.62
CA CYS A 141 6.02 -9.20 -10.58
C CYS A 141 7.48 -9.71 -10.55
N ARG A 142 8.11 -9.83 -11.72
CA ARG A 142 9.51 -10.28 -11.82
C ARG A 142 10.48 -9.26 -11.21
N ASP A 143 10.27 -7.99 -11.53
CA ASP A 143 11.06 -6.90 -10.97
C ASP A 143 10.83 -6.74 -9.46
N LEU A 144 9.57 -6.81 -9.02
CA LEU A 144 9.22 -6.77 -7.59
C LEU A 144 9.85 -7.92 -6.80
N HIS A 145 9.86 -9.14 -7.37
CA HIS A 145 10.53 -10.28 -6.76
C HIS A 145 12.04 -10.04 -6.59
N ASN A 146 12.71 -9.51 -7.62
CA ASN A 146 14.13 -9.21 -7.55
C ASN A 146 14.42 -8.11 -6.50
N PHE A 147 13.62 -7.06 -6.49
CA PHE A 147 13.70 -5.99 -5.49
C PHE A 147 13.60 -6.53 -4.04
N ILE A 148 12.63 -7.40 -3.76
CA ILE A 148 12.47 -8.02 -2.42
C ILE A 148 13.67 -8.92 -2.08
N LYS A 149 14.20 -9.63 -3.08
CA LYS A 149 15.35 -10.52 -2.89
C LYS A 149 16.62 -9.74 -2.55
N GLU A 150 16.86 -8.63 -3.24
CA GLU A 150 18.05 -7.77 -3.11
C GLU A 150 18.09 -6.98 -1.80
N HIS A 151 16.93 -6.65 -1.23
CA HIS A 151 16.83 -5.90 0.03
C HIS A 151 16.48 -6.84 1.20
N GLU A 152 17.52 -7.41 1.84
CA GLU A 152 17.34 -8.37 2.93
C GLU A 152 16.63 -7.79 4.16
N ASN A 153 16.76 -6.49 4.38
CA ASN A 153 16.09 -5.77 5.45
C ASN A 153 14.58 -5.59 5.21
N LEU A 154 14.09 -5.73 3.97
CA LEU A 154 12.67 -5.64 3.64
C LEU A 154 11.95 -6.94 4.01
N GLU A 155 11.58 -7.10 5.28
CA GLU A 155 10.98 -8.33 5.80
C GLU A 155 9.47 -8.44 5.50
N LYS A 156 8.75 -7.32 5.39
CA LYS A 156 7.29 -7.30 5.20
C LYS A 156 6.83 -6.27 4.17
N ILE A 157 5.84 -6.63 3.37
CA ILE A 157 5.07 -5.69 2.54
C ILE A 157 3.60 -5.77 2.94
N ILE A 158 2.99 -4.62 3.19
CA ILE A 158 1.59 -4.47 3.54
C ILE A 158 0.89 -3.68 2.44
N VAL A 159 -0.17 -4.25 1.90
CA VAL A 159 -1.09 -3.56 0.96
C VAL A 159 -2.35 -3.17 1.72
N ASP A 160 -2.48 -1.88 2.04
CA ASP A 160 -3.63 -1.27 2.71
C ASP A 160 -4.79 -1.00 1.73
N SER A 161 -5.43 -2.08 1.28
CA SER A 161 -6.61 -2.06 0.39
C SER A 161 -7.91 -1.67 1.11
N LEU A 162 -7.82 -1.11 2.34
CA LEU A 162 -8.98 -0.89 3.20
C LEU A 162 -10.08 -0.04 2.59
N LEU A 163 -9.74 0.91 1.71
CA LEU A 163 -10.73 1.80 1.10
C LEU A 163 -11.68 1.08 0.15
N TRP A 164 -11.33 -0.13 -0.29
CA TRP A 164 -12.05 -0.86 -1.33
C TRP A 164 -12.57 -2.20 -0.84
N GLU A 165 -11.75 -2.92 -0.07
CA GLU A 165 -12.02 -4.32 0.27
C GLU A 165 -12.15 -4.55 1.78
N ASN A 166 -11.99 -3.51 2.61
CA ASN A 166 -11.90 -3.63 4.07
C ASN A 166 -10.86 -4.68 4.52
N GLU A 167 -9.82 -4.88 3.72
CA GLU A 167 -8.80 -5.90 3.92
C GLU A 167 -7.40 -5.31 3.71
N VAL A 168 -6.43 -5.95 4.33
CA VAL A 168 -5.00 -5.64 4.27
C VAL A 168 -4.32 -6.95 3.94
N THR A 169 -3.54 -6.95 2.87
CA THR A 169 -2.75 -8.11 2.49
C THR A 169 -1.33 -7.92 2.99
N ILE A 170 -0.81 -8.91 3.70
CA ILE A 170 0.56 -8.91 4.23
C ILE A 170 1.35 -9.97 3.48
N PHE A 171 2.51 -9.59 2.99
CA PHE A 171 3.47 -10.46 2.34
C PHE A 171 4.75 -10.49 3.17
N GLU A 172 5.11 -11.67 3.66
CA GLU A 172 6.39 -11.90 4.31
C GLU A 172 7.46 -12.19 3.26
N ARG A 173 8.66 -11.62 3.42
CA ARG A 173 9.78 -11.77 2.47
C ARG A 173 10.08 -13.24 2.18
N ASN A 174 10.18 -14.05 3.24
CA ASN A 174 10.55 -15.46 3.11
C ASN A 174 9.51 -16.23 2.31
N GLU A 175 8.23 -15.94 2.50
CA GLU A 175 7.13 -16.56 1.73
C GLU A 175 7.17 -16.15 0.27
N VAL A 176 7.41 -14.87 -0.03
CA VAL A 176 7.53 -14.36 -1.41
C VAL A 176 8.71 -14.98 -2.15
N ILE A 177 9.85 -15.16 -1.47
CA ILE A 177 11.04 -15.78 -2.06
C ILE A 177 10.82 -17.28 -2.29
N SER A 178 10.18 -17.98 -1.36
CA SER A 178 9.87 -19.42 -1.51
C SER A 178 8.74 -19.68 -2.51
N ASN A 179 7.77 -18.78 -2.61
CA ASN A 179 6.64 -18.88 -3.52
C ASN A 179 6.40 -17.55 -4.27
N PRO A 180 7.11 -17.34 -5.40
CA PRO A 180 6.96 -16.13 -6.21
C PRO A 180 5.56 -15.95 -6.81
N GLU A 181 4.72 -17.01 -6.85
CA GLU A 181 3.35 -16.91 -7.36
C GLU A 181 2.46 -16.01 -6.50
N LEU A 182 2.80 -15.79 -5.22
CA LEU A 182 2.12 -14.82 -4.36
C LEU A 182 2.09 -13.42 -4.98
N LEU A 183 3.11 -13.08 -5.77
CA LEU A 183 3.18 -11.78 -6.45
C LEU A 183 2.20 -11.67 -7.63
N GLN A 184 1.54 -12.75 -8.07
CA GLN A 184 0.50 -12.66 -9.10
C GLN A 184 -0.66 -11.73 -8.67
N ALA A 185 -0.89 -11.54 -7.37
CA ALA A 185 -1.82 -10.54 -6.86
C ALA A 185 -1.51 -9.11 -7.38
N PHE A 186 -0.23 -8.80 -7.60
CA PHE A 186 0.24 -7.54 -8.17
C PHE A 186 0.02 -7.42 -9.68
N ASN A 187 -0.24 -8.53 -10.38
CA ASN A 187 -0.60 -8.52 -11.80
C ASN A 187 -2.07 -8.13 -11.99
N CYS A 188 -2.44 -6.91 -11.58
CA CYS A 188 -3.84 -6.43 -11.53
C CYS A 188 -4.44 -6.10 -12.91
N ARG A 189 -4.21 -6.90 -13.96
CA ARG A 189 -4.92 -6.79 -15.24
C ARG A 189 -6.37 -7.28 -15.12
N LYS A 190 -7.18 -6.62 -14.28
CA LYS A 190 -8.63 -6.61 -14.52
C LYS A 190 -8.86 -5.64 -15.69
N LYS A 191 -9.60 -6.08 -16.72
CA LYS A 191 -9.98 -5.21 -17.86
C LYS A 191 -10.52 -3.88 -17.32
N PRO A 192 -10.28 -2.73 -17.97
CA PRO A 192 -10.90 -1.48 -17.56
C PRO A 192 -12.41 -1.69 -17.49
N VAL A 193 -12.97 -1.66 -16.27
CA VAL A 193 -14.43 -1.58 -16.12
C VAL A 193 -14.79 -0.19 -16.61
N HIS A 194 -15.54 -0.12 -17.71
CA HIS A 194 -16.01 1.11 -18.33
C HIS A 194 -16.69 1.99 -17.26
N ARG A 195 -16.04 3.07 -16.83
CA ARG A 195 -16.45 3.92 -15.68
C ARG A 195 -17.46 5.02 -16.06
N SER A 196 -18.29 4.79 -17.06
CA SER A 196 -19.40 5.68 -17.40
C SER A 196 -20.49 4.92 -18.17
N LYS A 197 -21.71 5.45 -18.17
CA LYS A 197 -22.53 5.47 -19.38
C LYS A 197 -22.56 6.91 -19.84
#